data_AF-A0A058ZZT1-F1
#
_entry.id   AF-A0A058ZZT1-F1
#
_cell.length_a   1.000
_cell.length_b   1.000
_cell.length_c   1.000
_cell.angle_alpha   90.00
_cell.angle_beta   90.00
_cell.angle_gamma   90.00
#
_symmetry.space_group_name_H-M   'P 1'
#
loop_
_entity.id
_entity.type
_entity.pdbx_description
1 polymer ?
#
loop_
_entity_poly.entity_id
_entity_poly.type
_entity_poly.pdbx_seq_one_letter_code
_entity_poly.pdbx_strand_id
1 'polypeptide(L)'
;MYLKKPLWSDALKKADSDAGAGGASPEAERDSPLAVVEELVGLLTKQRVYREVTLALRTGLRDARAEFSFLRVRGLRSLLKFLRSVSESDTTIELFALSQSVRELQVVPVLFQHSLKDAEEGNVASLDHIFAVEPLKITSPSTDAEAALALRVLEGCCLLHTESTILAHQHKAIPVLMNILSTRGVLEQGACLDALISIMLDSSANQTLNRAVESRKLQSS
;
A
#
# COMPACT_ATOMS: atom_id res chain seq x y z
N MET A 1 4.19 13.21 17.08
CA MET A 1 5.50 12.52 17.00
C MET A 1 6.08 12.72 15.61
N TYR A 2 7.20 13.44 15.51
CA TYR A 2 7.97 13.57 14.28
C TYR A 2 8.65 12.23 14.02
N LEU A 3 8.11 11.43 13.10
CA LEU A 3 8.83 10.29 12.56
C LEU A 3 10.04 10.87 11.82
N LYS A 4 11.25 10.61 12.33
CA LYS A 4 12.50 10.91 11.63
C LYS A 4 12.44 10.31 10.22
N LYS A 5 13.06 10.98 9.26
CA LYS A 5 13.23 10.42 7.91
C LYS A 5 13.80 9.00 8.05
N PRO A 6 13.25 8.02 7.31
CA PRO A 6 13.80 6.68 7.31
C PRO A 6 15.29 6.74 6.94
N LEU A 7 16.15 6.16 7.77
CA LEU A 7 17.61 6.17 7.56
C LEU A 7 18.05 5.49 6.24
N TRP A 8 17.15 4.76 5.58
CA TRP A 8 17.40 4.09 4.31
C TRP A 8 17.24 5.00 3.08
N SER A 9 16.57 6.15 3.18
CA SER A 9 16.45 7.09 2.06
C SER A 9 17.80 7.68 1.63
N ASP A 10 18.76 7.76 2.56
CA ASP A 10 20.09 8.30 2.31
C ASP A 10 21.10 7.22 1.90
N ALA A 11 20.86 5.95 2.30
CA ALA A 11 21.71 4.83 1.92
C ALA A 11 21.56 4.47 0.42
N LEU A 12 20.33 4.55 -0.11
CA LEU A 12 20.08 4.26 -1.53
C LEU A 12 20.60 5.37 -2.46
N LYS A 13 20.46 6.64 -2.07
CA LYS A 13 21.04 7.76 -2.84
C LYS A 13 22.55 7.67 -3.00
N LYS A 14 23.22 7.05 -2.03
CA LYS A 14 24.67 6.85 -2.06
C LYS A 14 25.08 5.68 -2.97
N ALA A 15 24.25 4.64 -3.03
CA ALA A 15 24.45 3.53 -3.96
C ALA A 15 24.24 3.94 -5.42
N ASP A 16 23.24 4.79 -5.70
CA ASP A 16 22.99 5.30 -7.06
C ASP A 16 24.08 6.27 -7.54
N SER A 17 24.75 6.99 -6.62
CA SER A 17 25.87 7.87 -6.98
C SER A 17 27.18 7.12 -7.28
N ASP A 18 27.38 5.93 -6.71
CA ASP A 18 28.56 5.10 -6.98
C ASP A 18 28.41 4.26 -8.26
N ALA A 19 27.18 3.95 -8.67
CA ALA A 19 26.92 3.24 -9.94
C ALA A 19 27.19 4.10 -11.20
N GLY A 20 27.31 5.42 -11.05
CA GLY A 20 27.53 6.37 -12.16
C GLY A 20 29.00 6.67 -12.51
N ALA A 21 29.96 6.18 -11.74
CA ALA A 21 31.38 6.51 -11.90
C ALA A 21 32.27 5.26 -11.82
N GLY A 22 32.25 4.43 -12.86
CA GLY A 22 33.05 3.21 -12.86
C GLY A 22 33.14 2.51 -14.22
N GLY A 23 33.64 3.20 -15.24
CA GLY A 23 34.12 2.54 -16.44
C GLY A 23 35.45 1.83 -16.17
N ALA A 24 35.42 0.54 -15.90
CA ALA A 24 36.59 -0.36 -16.02
C ALA A 24 36.12 -1.80 -16.28
N SER A 25 36.77 -2.46 -17.24
CA SER A 25 36.45 -3.79 -17.78
C SER A 25 36.33 -4.92 -16.75
N PRO A 26 35.55 -5.97 -17.07
CA PRO A 26 35.37 -7.15 -16.23
C PRO A 26 36.53 -8.14 -16.41
N GLU A 27 36.65 -9.09 -15.48
CA GLU A 27 37.53 -10.27 -15.50
C GLU A 27 38.86 -10.14 -14.75
N ALA A 28 38.81 -10.10 -13.41
CA ALA A 28 39.65 -10.92 -12.51
C ALA A 28 39.59 -10.41 -11.06
N GLU A 29 38.47 -10.59 -10.33
CA GLU A 29 38.48 -10.32 -8.87
C GLU A 29 37.30 -10.92 -8.09
N ARG A 30 36.84 -12.13 -8.47
CA ARG A 30 35.70 -12.78 -7.77
C ARG A 30 36.04 -13.42 -6.41
N ASP A 31 37.32 -13.50 -6.03
CA ASP A 31 37.78 -14.20 -4.80
C ASP A 31 38.51 -13.29 -3.79
N SER A 32 38.32 -11.97 -3.87
CA SER A 32 38.93 -11.06 -2.87
C SER A 32 38.09 -11.06 -1.58
N PRO A 33 38.68 -11.22 -0.38
CA PRO A 33 37.95 -11.20 0.89
C PRO A 33 37.20 -9.87 1.12
N LEU A 34 37.64 -8.78 0.48
CA LEU A 34 36.94 -7.50 0.49
C LEU A 34 35.61 -7.54 -0.27
N ALA A 35 35.55 -8.23 -1.42
CA ALA A 35 34.33 -8.40 -2.21
C ALA A 35 33.28 -9.24 -1.44
N VAL A 36 33.73 -10.27 -0.72
CA VAL A 36 32.86 -11.11 0.13
C VAL A 36 32.28 -10.30 1.31
N VAL A 37 33.08 -9.41 1.91
CA VAL A 37 32.61 -8.52 2.98
C VAL A 37 31.61 -7.51 2.45
N GLU A 38 31.87 -6.93 1.27
CA GLU A 38 30.96 -5.99 0.62
C GLU A 38 29.61 -6.64 0.27
N GLU A 39 29.63 -7.86 -0.27
CA GLU A 39 28.42 -8.65 -0.52
C GLU A 39 27.64 -8.92 0.78
N LEU A 40 28.33 -9.33 1.85
CA LEU A 40 27.72 -9.56 3.16
C LEU A 40 27.08 -8.27 3.70
N VAL A 41 27.75 -7.13 3.58
CA VAL A 41 27.21 -5.82 3.99
C VAL A 41 25.96 -5.47 3.16
N GLY A 42 25.98 -5.75 1.86
CA GLY A 42 24.82 -5.61 0.98
C GLY A 42 23.64 -6.47 1.44
N LEU A 43 23.87 -7.76 1.73
CA LEU A 43 22.85 -8.68 2.22
C LEU A 43 22.28 -8.27 3.58
N LEU A 44 23.13 -7.85 4.52
CA LEU A 44 22.69 -7.35 5.83
C LEU A 44 21.88 -6.07 5.71
N THR A 45 22.28 -5.17 4.81
CA THR A 45 21.55 -3.94 4.52
C THR A 45 20.17 -4.27 3.93
N LYS A 46 20.10 -5.18 2.97
CA LYS A 46 18.84 -5.67 2.41
C LYS A 46 17.94 -6.29 3.49
N GLN A 47 18.51 -7.13 4.36
CA GLN A 47 17.75 -7.75 5.45
C GLN A 47 17.24 -6.71 6.45
N ARG A 48 18.03 -5.67 6.74
CA ARG A 48 17.62 -4.55 7.58
C ARG A 48 16.43 -3.80 6.97
N VAL A 49 16.52 -3.43 5.69
CA VAL A 49 15.43 -2.75 4.98
C VAL A 49 14.16 -3.59 5.00
N TYR A 50 14.27 -4.90 4.76
CA TYR A 50 13.12 -5.81 4.82
C TYR A 50 12.40 -5.77 6.18
N ARG A 51 13.17 -5.80 7.28
CA ARG A 51 12.64 -5.72 8.64
C ARG A 51 11.99 -4.36 8.92
N GLU A 52 12.62 -3.27 8.49
CA GLU A 52 12.11 -1.91 8.68
C GLU A 52 10.80 -1.69 7.90
N VAL A 53 10.74 -2.12 6.63
CA VAL A 53 9.54 -2.08 5.79
C VAL A 53 8.41 -2.88 6.42
N THR A 54 8.68 -4.14 6.81
CA THR A 54 7.69 -5.02 7.43
C THR A 54 7.18 -4.44 8.75
N LEU A 55 8.06 -3.87 9.58
CA LEU A 55 7.69 -3.29 10.87
C LEU A 55 6.87 -2.00 10.69
N ALA A 56 7.25 -1.12 9.77
CA ALA A 56 6.50 0.08 9.45
C ALA A 56 5.07 -0.25 8.97
N LEU A 57 4.96 -1.25 8.10
CA LEU A 57 3.68 -1.73 7.59
C LEU A 57 2.83 -2.37 8.70
N ARG A 58 3.40 -3.28 9.49
CA ARG A 58 2.70 -3.97 10.59
C ARG A 58 2.20 -2.98 11.65
N THR A 59 3.01 -1.98 12.00
CA THR A 59 2.63 -0.94 12.97
C THR A 59 1.53 -0.04 12.42
N GLY A 60 1.64 0.41 11.17
CA GLY A 60 0.60 1.20 10.50
C GLY A 60 -0.73 0.45 10.38
N LEU A 61 -0.70 -0.82 9.97
CA LEU A 61 -1.90 -1.65 9.83
C LEU A 61 -2.54 -1.99 11.16
N ARG A 62 -1.75 -2.27 12.21
CA ARG A 62 -2.30 -2.47 13.56
C ARG A 62 -3.12 -1.27 14.01
N ASP A 63 -2.62 -0.06 13.76
CA ASP A 63 -3.32 1.16 14.14
C ASP A 63 -4.53 1.43 13.23
N ALA A 64 -4.43 1.09 11.93
CA ALA A 64 -5.56 1.16 10.97
C ALA A 64 -6.69 0.17 11.26
N ARG A 65 -6.40 -0.94 11.96
CA ARG A 65 -7.40 -1.93 12.44
C ARG A 65 -8.06 -1.56 13.76
N ALA A 66 -7.68 -0.43 14.37
CA ALA A 66 -8.18 -0.04 15.68
C ALA A 66 -9.69 0.29 15.65
N GLU A 67 -10.36 0.07 16.78
CA GLU A 67 -11.81 0.32 16.92
C GLU A 67 -12.14 1.82 16.95
N PHE A 68 -11.16 2.65 17.31
CA PHE A 68 -11.29 4.11 17.40
C PHE A 68 -10.73 4.83 16.17
N SER A 69 -11.52 5.73 15.60
CA SER A 69 -11.17 6.52 14.40
C SER A 69 -9.86 7.31 14.55
N PHE A 70 -9.55 7.86 15.73
CA PHE A 70 -8.30 8.61 15.93
C PHE A 70 -7.04 7.74 15.77
N LEU A 71 -7.11 6.47 16.20
CA LEU A 71 -6.01 5.51 16.00
C LEU A 71 -5.92 5.09 14.53
N ARG A 72 -7.07 4.89 13.88
CA ARG A 72 -7.09 4.57 12.44
C ARG A 72 -6.51 5.69 11.60
N VAL A 73 -6.91 6.95 11.85
CA VAL A 73 -6.33 8.13 11.21
C VAL A 73 -4.81 8.22 11.44
N ARG A 74 -4.32 7.90 12.65
CA ARG A 74 -2.88 7.83 12.93
C ARG A 74 -2.20 6.75 12.10
N GLY A 75 -2.80 5.56 12.02
CA GLY A 75 -2.32 4.44 11.21
C GLY A 75 -2.25 4.78 9.72
N LEU A 76 -3.35 5.31 9.17
CA LEU A 76 -3.44 5.72 7.76
C LEU A 76 -2.43 6.81 7.40
N ARG A 77 -2.20 7.80 8.27
CA ARG A 77 -1.13 8.80 8.07
C ARG A 77 0.27 8.16 8.08
N SER A 78 0.49 7.15 8.92
CA SER A 78 1.74 6.41 8.95
C SER A 78 1.93 5.62 7.65
N LEU A 79 0.89 4.92 7.19
CA LEU A 79 0.89 4.17 5.94
C LEU A 79 1.11 5.07 4.73
N LEU A 80 0.45 6.23 4.66
CA LEU A 80 0.63 7.17 3.55
C LEU A 80 2.06 7.71 3.48
N LYS A 81 2.67 8.02 4.63
CA LYS A 81 4.10 8.41 4.69
C LYS A 81 5.01 7.27 4.26
N PHE A 82 4.71 6.05 4.68
CA PHE A 82 5.45 4.86 4.29
C PHE A 82 5.36 4.61 2.78
N LEU A 83 4.17 4.68 2.17
CA LEU A 83 4.01 4.51 0.72
C LEU A 83 4.80 5.58 -0.06
N ARG A 84 4.80 6.83 0.43
CA ARG A 84 5.63 7.89 -0.16
C ARG A 84 7.13 7.58 -0.11
N SER A 85 7.63 7.00 0.99
CA SER A 85 9.03 6.60 1.06
C SER A 85 9.31 5.38 0.17
N VAL A 86 8.36 4.44 0.06
CA VAL A 86 8.50 3.25 -0.79
C VAL A 86 8.55 3.63 -2.27
N SER A 87 7.81 4.65 -2.69
CA SER A 87 7.82 5.13 -4.08
C SER A 87 9.13 5.80 -4.49
N GLU A 88 10.09 6.01 -3.58
CA GLU A 88 11.38 6.64 -3.92
C GLU A 88 12.36 5.67 -4.59
N SER A 89 12.16 4.35 -4.49
CA SER A 89 13.07 3.37 -5.11
C SER A 89 12.39 2.09 -5.57
N ASP A 90 12.80 1.55 -6.72
CA ASP A 90 12.23 0.32 -7.30
C ASP A 90 12.40 -0.89 -6.36
N THR A 91 13.55 -0.99 -5.70
CA THR A 91 13.81 -2.08 -4.74
C THR A 91 12.81 -2.07 -3.58
N THR A 92 12.40 -0.90 -3.08
CA THR A 92 11.39 -0.82 -2.02
C THR A 92 9.98 -1.06 -2.54
N ILE A 93 9.69 -0.72 -3.81
CA ILE A 93 8.43 -1.07 -4.47
C ILE A 93 8.29 -2.60 -4.56
N GLU A 94 9.35 -3.30 -4.98
CA GLU A 94 9.37 -4.77 -5.01
C GLU A 94 9.17 -5.38 -3.61
N LEU A 95 9.85 -4.83 -2.60
CA LEU A 95 9.66 -5.27 -1.21
C LEU A 95 8.23 -5.04 -0.71
N PHE A 96 7.62 -3.92 -1.09
CA PHE A 96 6.22 -3.66 -0.79
C PHE A 96 5.31 -4.68 -1.48
N ALA A 97 5.49 -4.94 -2.78
CA ALA A 97 4.74 -5.95 -3.52
C ALA A 97 4.84 -7.34 -2.85
N LEU A 98 6.07 -7.77 -2.50
CA LEU A 98 6.29 -9.01 -1.77
C LEU A 98 5.57 -9.04 -0.43
N SER A 99 5.55 -7.92 0.31
CA SER A 99 4.82 -7.83 1.58
C SER A 99 3.30 -8.02 1.41
N GLN A 100 2.73 -7.63 0.26
CA GLN A 100 1.30 -7.78 0.00
C GLN A 100 0.87 -9.24 -0.27
N SER A 101 1.81 -10.16 -0.51
CA SER A 101 1.52 -11.60 -0.55
C SER A 101 1.20 -12.18 0.84
N VAL A 102 1.62 -11.50 1.91
CA VAL A 102 1.40 -11.93 3.29
C VAL A 102 0.08 -11.34 3.80
N ARG A 103 -0.90 -12.19 4.11
CA ARG A 103 -2.26 -11.79 4.54
C ARG A 103 -2.28 -10.76 5.68
N GLU A 104 -1.37 -10.87 6.64
CA GLU A 104 -1.30 -9.93 7.77
C GLU A 104 -0.86 -8.52 7.38
N LEU A 105 -0.15 -8.39 6.26
CA LEU A 105 0.47 -7.16 5.76
C LEU A 105 -0.29 -6.57 4.57
N GLN A 106 -1.39 -7.20 4.15
CA GLN A 106 -2.25 -6.68 3.10
C GLN A 106 -2.94 -5.39 3.54
N VAL A 107 -2.74 -4.33 2.76
CA VAL A 107 -3.30 -3.00 3.06
C VAL A 107 -4.74 -2.90 2.62
N VAL A 108 -5.04 -3.32 1.39
CA VAL A 108 -6.35 -3.13 0.76
C VAL A 108 -7.51 -3.71 1.58
N PRO A 109 -7.47 -4.97 2.06
CA PRO A 109 -8.56 -5.53 2.87
C PRO A 109 -8.80 -4.73 4.16
N VAL A 110 -7.74 -4.22 4.78
CA VAL A 110 -7.84 -3.43 6.02
C VAL A 110 -8.56 -2.11 5.78
N LEU A 111 -8.30 -1.44 4.65
CA LEU A 111 -8.99 -0.19 4.30
C LEU A 111 -10.49 -0.41 4.16
N PHE A 112 -10.90 -1.45 3.42
CA PHE A 112 -12.32 -1.77 3.21
C PHE A 112 -13.04 -2.25 4.48
N GLN A 113 -12.35 -2.99 5.34
CA GLN A 113 -12.95 -3.51 6.58
C GLN A 113 -13.12 -2.45 7.66
N HIS A 114 -12.19 -1.48 7.75
CA HIS A 114 -12.12 -0.59 8.91
C HIS A 114 -12.34 0.89 8.61
N SER A 115 -12.16 1.34 7.36
CA SER A 115 -12.19 2.77 7.02
C SER A 115 -13.09 3.16 5.85
N LEU A 116 -13.34 2.25 4.91
CA LEU A 116 -14.22 2.45 3.75
C LEU A 116 -15.51 1.64 3.85
N LYS A 117 -15.82 1.13 5.05
CA LYS A 117 -17.03 0.34 5.29
C LYS A 117 -18.26 1.24 5.21
N ASP A 118 -19.30 0.79 4.52
CA ASP A 118 -20.59 1.49 4.51
C ASP A 118 -21.19 1.52 5.92
N ALA A 119 -21.70 2.67 6.33
CA ALA A 119 -22.28 2.88 7.67
C ALA A 119 -23.52 1.99 7.93
N GLU A 120 -24.14 1.43 6.88
CA GLU A 120 -25.36 0.63 6.98
C GLU A 120 -25.16 -0.74 7.65
N GLU A 121 -23.93 -1.29 7.66
CA GLU A 121 -23.65 -2.55 8.36
C GLU A 121 -23.61 -2.40 9.89
N GLY A 122 -23.70 -1.17 10.40
CA GLY A 122 -23.78 -0.85 11.83
C GLY A 122 -25.21 -0.63 12.32
N ASN A 123 -26.22 -1.18 11.63
CA ASN A 123 -27.61 -1.06 12.09
C ASN A 123 -27.74 -1.82 13.42
N VAL A 124 -27.78 -1.06 14.52
CA VAL A 124 -28.06 -1.58 15.86
C VAL A 124 -29.49 -2.12 15.82
N ALA A 125 -29.64 -3.42 15.56
CA ALA A 125 -30.91 -4.10 15.75
C ALA A 125 -31.33 -3.86 17.21
N SER A 126 -32.54 -3.33 17.39
CA SER A 126 -33.09 -2.93 18.68
C SER A 126 -32.82 -3.98 19.76
N LEU A 127 -32.13 -3.59 20.84
CA LEU A 127 -31.80 -4.43 21.99
C LEU A 127 -32.99 -4.63 22.93
N ASP A 128 -34.20 -4.78 22.40
CA ASP A 128 -35.38 -4.90 23.26
C ASP A 128 -35.52 -6.31 23.84
N HIS A 129 -34.78 -7.31 23.37
CA HIS A 129 -34.98 -8.69 23.78
C HIS A 129 -33.65 -9.47 23.87
N ILE A 130 -33.37 -10.04 25.05
CA ILE A 130 -32.65 -11.32 25.26
C ILE A 130 -31.14 -11.23 25.56
N PHE A 131 -30.84 -11.45 26.84
CA PHE A 131 -29.55 -11.81 27.40
C PHE A 131 -29.00 -13.14 26.80
N ALA A 132 -28.33 -13.10 25.65
CA ALA A 132 -27.47 -14.20 25.13
C ALA A 132 -26.62 -13.78 23.90
N VAL A 133 -26.14 -12.53 23.82
CA VAL A 133 -25.48 -12.01 22.61
C VAL A 133 -24.00 -11.71 22.90
N GLU A 134 -23.11 -12.21 22.04
CA GLU A 134 -21.70 -11.82 22.03
C GLU A 134 -21.57 -10.29 21.95
N PRO A 135 -20.65 -9.67 22.71
CA PRO A 135 -20.53 -8.22 22.71
C PRO A 135 -20.28 -7.71 21.28
N LEU A 136 -21.25 -6.95 20.76
CA LEU A 136 -21.14 -6.29 19.47
C LEU A 136 -19.92 -5.37 19.52
N LYS A 137 -18.94 -5.60 18.64
CA LYS A 137 -17.81 -4.67 18.49
C LYS A 137 -18.32 -3.36 17.92
N ILE A 138 -18.60 -2.40 18.80
CA ILE A 138 -18.99 -1.04 18.42
C ILE A 138 -17.74 -0.35 17.87
N THR A 139 -17.49 -0.50 16.57
CA THR A 139 -16.46 0.28 15.89
C THR A 139 -16.99 1.68 15.64
N SER A 140 -16.24 2.72 16.00
CA SER A 140 -16.64 4.09 15.70
C SER A 140 -16.78 4.29 14.19
N PRO A 141 -17.83 4.96 13.69
CA PRO A 141 -17.99 5.22 12.27
C PRO A 141 -16.79 6.01 11.71
N SER A 142 -16.48 5.79 10.43
CA SER A 142 -15.35 6.45 9.78
C SER A 142 -15.64 7.91 9.47
N THR A 143 -14.83 8.79 10.06
CA THR A 143 -14.90 10.24 9.84
C THR A 143 -14.45 10.60 8.42
N ASP A 144 -14.80 11.79 7.96
CA ASP A 144 -14.45 12.25 6.61
C ASP A 144 -12.93 12.31 6.39
N ALA A 145 -12.19 12.80 7.39
CA ALA A 145 -10.73 12.79 7.37
C ALA A 145 -10.12 11.37 7.33
N GLU A 146 -10.78 10.40 7.97
CA GLU A 146 -10.36 8.99 7.91
C GLU A 146 -10.59 8.42 6.51
N ALA A 147 -11.77 8.65 5.93
CA ALA A 147 -12.11 8.21 4.59
C ALA A 147 -11.17 8.81 3.54
N ALA A 148 -10.93 10.12 3.58
CA ALA A 148 -9.99 10.79 2.68
C ALA A 148 -8.57 10.19 2.76
N LEU A 149 -8.07 9.91 3.96
CA LEU A 149 -6.76 9.26 4.14
C LEU A 149 -6.76 7.82 3.61
N ALA A 150 -7.81 7.05 3.88
CA ALA A 150 -7.93 5.68 3.39
C ALA A 150 -7.95 5.63 1.85
N LEU A 151 -8.66 6.57 1.20
CA LEU A 151 -8.67 6.71 -0.25
C LEU A 151 -7.29 7.02 -0.81
N ARG A 152 -6.53 7.92 -0.18
CA ARG A 152 -5.14 8.24 -0.57
C ARG A 152 -4.17 7.06 -0.39
N VAL A 153 -4.37 6.25 0.66
CA VAL A 153 -3.59 5.03 0.85
C VAL A 153 -3.96 4.00 -0.21
N LEU A 154 -5.25 3.86 -0.53
CA LEU A 154 -5.74 2.96 -1.59
C LEU A 154 -5.17 3.35 -2.96
N GLU A 155 -5.21 4.64 -3.31
CA GLU A 155 -4.58 5.22 -4.50
C GLU A 155 -3.12 4.77 -4.60
N GLY A 156 -2.32 5.06 -3.56
CA GLY A 156 -0.91 4.69 -3.52
C GLY A 156 -0.66 3.18 -3.64
N CYS A 157 -1.48 2.35 -3.01
CA CYS A 157 -1.34 0.89 -3.13
C CYS A 157 -1.62 0.38 -4.56
N CYS A 158 -2.63 0.93 -5.23
CA CYS A 158 -2.98 0.55 -6.59
C CYS A 158 -1.94 1.03 -7.62
N LEU A 159 -1.33 2.20 -7.40
CA LEU A 159 -0.26 2.71 -8.25
C LEU A 159 1.04 1.93 -8.11
N LEU A 160 1.35 1.43 -6.91
CA LEU A 160 2.61 0.72 -6.64
C LEU A 160 2.54 -0.77 -6.92
N HIS A 161 1.35 -1.38 -6.95
CA HIS A 161 1.21 -2.83 -7.04
C HIS A 161 -0.11 -3.25 -7.69
N THR A 162 -0.02 -3.94 -8.82
CA THR A 162 -1.18 -4.36 -9.63
C THR A 162 -2.10 -5.35 -8.92
N GLU A 163 -1.59 -6.26 -8.08
CA GLU A 163 -2.49 -7.15 -7.33
C GLU A 163 -3.29 -6.40 -6.26
N SER A 164 -2.81 -5.25 -5.77
CA SER A 164 -3.61 -4.39 -4.89
C SER A 164 -4.87 -3.90 -5.60
N THR A 165 -4.77 -3.59 -6.89
CA THR A 165 -5.93 -3.24 -7.74
C THR A 165 -6.89 -4.42 -7.88
N ILE A 166 -6.37 -5.64 -8.08
CA ILE A 166 -7.20 -6.86 -8.13
C ILE A 166 -7.93 -7.07 -6.80
N LEU A 167 -7.23 -6.94 -5.67
CA LEU A 167 -7.83 -7.03 -4.33
C LEU A 167 -8.91 -5.95 -4.12
N ALA A 168 -8.67 -4.73 -4.60
CA ALA A 168 -9.66 -3.66 -4.52
C ALA A 168 -10.95 -4.03 -5.29
N HIS A 169 -10.82 -4.61 -6.48
CA HIS A 169 -11.97 -5.13 -7.22
C HIS A 169 -12.70 -6.26 -6.49
N GLN A 170 -11.97 -7.19 -5.86
CA GLN A 170 -12.57 -8.26 -5.04
C GLN A 170 -13.38 -7.70 -3.86
N HIS A 171 -12.96 -6.57 -3.31
CA HIS A 171 -13.68 -5.84 -2.26
C HIS A 171 -14.76 -4.88 -2.77
N LYS A 172 -15.19 -5.01 -4.04
CA LYS A 172 -16.22 -4.16 -4.66
C LYS A 172 -15.89 -2.66 -4.54
N ALA A 173 -14.62 -2.30 -4.77
CA ALA A 173 -14.16 -0.92 -4.62
C ALA A 173 -14.99 0.10 -5.42
N ILE A 174 -15.37 -0.21 -6.66
CA ILE A 174 -16.10 0.73 -7.53
C ILE A 174 -17.44 1.16 -6.90
N PRO A 175 -18.36 0.26 -6.52
CA PRO A 175 -19.58 0.63 -5.80
C PRO A 175 -19.33 1.47 -4.52
N VAL A 176 -18.35 1.06 -3.71
CA VAL A 176 -18.02 1.76 -2.44
C VAL A 176 -17.55 3.19 -2.72
N LEU A 177 -16.67 3.36 -3.71
CA LEU A 177 -16.14 4.66 -4.12
C LEU A 177 -17.25 5.54 -4.72
N MET A 178 -18.17 4.98 -5.51
CA MET A 178 -19.33 5.70 -6.04
C MET A 178 -20.27 6.16 -4.92
N ASN A 179 -20.46 5.34 -3.89
CA ASN A 179 -21.23 5.74 -2.70
C ASN A 179 -20.55 6.92 -1.97
N ILE A 180 -19.24 6.83 -1.74
CA ILE A 180 -18.47 7.91 -1.09
C ILE A 180 -18.52 9.21 -1.89
N LEU A 181 -18.38 9.14 -3.22
CA LEU A 181 -18.53 10.28 -4.12
C LEU A 181 -19.89 10.96 -4.00
N SER A 182 -20.95 10.16 -3.85
CA SER A 182 -22.33 10.64 -3.80
C SER A 182 -22.74 11.19 -2.43
N THR A 183 -22.07 10.76 -1.35
CA THR A 183 -22.52 11.02 0.03
C THR A 183 -21.60 11.94 0.84
N ARG A 184 -20.30 12.02 0.50
CA ARG A 184 -19.29 12.76 1.29
C ARG A 184 -18.90 14.11 0.69
N GLY A 185 -18.11 14.87 1.46
CA GLY A 185 -17.67 16.22 1.13
C GLY A 185 -16.64 16.31 0.00
N VAL A 186 -16.36 17.55 -0.42
CA VAL A 186 -15.52 17.87 -1.59
C VAL A 186 -14.08 17.33 -1.46
N LEU A 187 -13.52 17.30 -0.25
CA LEU A 187 -12.15 16.83 -0.03
C LEU A 187 -12.03 15.32 -0.24
N GLU A 188 -13.04 14.57 0.19
CA GLU A 188 -13.17 13.13 0.04
C GLU A 188 -13.41 12.78 -1.42
N GLN A 189 -14.25 13.56 -2.11
CA GLN A 189 -14.51 13.39 -3.55
C GLN A 189 -13.23 13.48 -4.38
N GLY A 190 -12.36 14.46 -4.11
CA GLY A 190 -11.08 14.58 -4.80
C GLY A 190 -10.19 13.33 -4.62
N ALA A 191 -10.01 12.89 -3.38
CA ALA A 191 -9.26 11.66 -3.09
C ALA A 191 -9.93 10.41 -3.67
N CYS A 192 -11.26 10.40 -3.75
CA CYS A 192 -12.03 9.30 -4.31
C CYS A 192 -11.87 9.18 -5.83
N LEU A 193 -11.86 10.32 -6.54
CA LEU A 193 -11.60 10.35 -7.97
C LEU A 193 -10.19 9.88 -8.28
N ASP A 194 -9.19 10.37 -7.54
CA ASP A 194 -7.80 9.93 -7.69
C ASP A 194 -7.69 8.40 -7.51
N ALA A 195 -8.31 7.85 -6.45
CA ALA A 195 -8.33 6.41 -6.19
C ALA A 195 -9.07 5.60 -7.28
N LEU A 196 -10.20 6.11 -7.80
CA LEU A 196 -10.91 5.47 -8.91
C LEU A 196 -10.06 5.41 -10.17
N ILE A 197 -9.37 6.49 -10.51
CA ILE A 197 -8.46 6.54 -11.65
C ILE A 197 -7.36 5.48 -11.48
N SER A 198 -6.73 5.40 -10.30
CA SER A 198 -5.70 4.38 -10.01
C SER A 198 -6.20 2.94 -10.15
N ILE A 199 -7.44 2.66 -9.73
CA ILE A 199 -8.03 1.33 -9.88
C ILE A 199 -8.36 1.03 -11.35
N MET A 200 -8.77 2.05 -12.11
CA MET A 200 -9.18 1.89 -13.50
C MET A 200 -8.02 1.88 -14.50
N LEU A 201 -6.85 2.44 -14.14
CA LEU A 201 -5.67 2.52 -15.01
C LEU A 201 -5.28 1.15 -15.60
N ASP A 202 -5.24 0.11 -14.77
CA ASP A 202 -4.86 -1.27 -15.16
C ASP A 202 -6.02 -2.27 -15.16
N SER A 203 -7.26 -1.82 -15.34
CA SER A 203 -8.43 -2.69 -15.42
C SER A 203 -8.22 -3.80 -16.47
N SER A 204 -8.75 -5.00 -16.18
CA SER A 204 -8.68 -6.17 -17.08
C SER A 204 -9.06 -5.85 -18.53
N ALA A 205 -9.98 -4.91 -18.76
CA ALA A 205 -10.35 -4.41 -20.08
C ALA A 205 -9.18 -3.71 -20.80
N ASN A 206 -8.44 -2.85 -20.10
CA ASN A 206 -7.26 -2.15 -20.62
C ASN A 206 -6.09 -3.14 -20.82
N GLN A 207 -5.93 -4.12 -19.94
CA GLN A 207 -4.90 -5.15 -20.10
C GLN A 207 -5.20 -6.11 -21.26
N THR A 208 -6.46 -6.52 -21.47
CA THR A 208 -6.83 -7.32 -22.65
C THR A 208 -6.60 -6.55 -23.94
N LEU A 209 -6.79 -5.22 -23.92
CA LEU A 209 -6.56 -4.36 -25.07
C LEU A 209 -5.07 -4.18 -25.34
N ASN A 210 -4.24 -3.94 -24.31
CA ASN A 210 -2.77 -3.86 -24.47
C ASN A 210 -2.14 -5.20 -24.90
N ARG A 211 -2.54 -6.32 -24.28
CA ARG A 211 -2.05 -7.65 -24.70
C ARG A 211 -2.48 -8.00 -26.13
N ALA A 212 -3.69 -7.61 -26.54
CA ALA A 212 -4.15 -7.79 -27.93
C ALA A 212 -3.37 -6.91 -28.93
N VAL A 213 -2.99 -5.69 -28.54
CA VAL A 213 -2.16 -4.78 -29.35
C VAL A 213 -0.72 -5.31 -29.48
N GLU A 214 -0.12 -5.80 -28.39
CA GLU A 214 1.21 -6.44 -28.42
C GLU A 214 1.23 -7.72 -29.26
N SER A 215 0.18 -8.55 -29.13
CA SER A 215 0.03 -9.77 -29.93
C SER A 215 -0.09 -9.48 -31.43
N ARG A 216 -0.71 -8.35 -31.83
CA ARG A 216 -0.78 -7.92 -33.24
C ARG A 216 0.54 -7.37 -33.76
N LYS A 217 1.33 -6.67 -32.94
CA LYS A 217 2.67 -6.20 -33.33
C LYS A 217 3.65 -7.35 -33.57
N LEU A 218 3.55 -8.43 -32.79
CA LEU A 218 4.39 -9.62 -32.94
C LEU A 218 4.03 -10.48 -34.16
N GLN A 219 2.82 -10.34 -34.70
CA GLN A 219 2.37 -11.03 -35.93
C GLN A 219 2.67 -10.21 -37.21
N SER A 220 3.09 -8.95 -37.07
CA SER A 220 3.40 -8.06 -38.20
C SER A 220 4.91 -7.76 -38.35
N SER A 221 5.78 -8.53 -37.69
CA SER A 221 7.23 -8.60 -37.94
C SER A 221 7.58 -9.99 -38.42
#